data_AF-A0A415UMV0-F1
#
_entry.id   AF-A0A415UMV0-F1
#
_cell.length_a   1.000
_cell.length_b   1.000
_cell.length_c   1.000
_cell.angle_alpha   90.00
_cell.angle_beta   90.00
_cell.angle_gamma   90.00
#
_symmetry.space_group_name_H-M   'P 1'
#
loop_
_entity.id
_entity.type
_entity.pdbx_description
1 polymer ?
#
loop_
_entity_poly.entity_id
_entity_poly.type
_entity_poly.pdbx_seq_one_letter_code
_entity_poly.pdbx_strand_id
1 'polypeptide(L)'
;MNIYHVHDFKEDEYSWNEVGRRKAKKNSYIRWLIMIVSFVILFIAAYLEFRYDLLEINGFLCWLLAILVFSWGFTICYASYVRKHACKMSLEERHDFNLYLYHHKYWKNPILANQALLNNAIILVKMKQYEQAAQALDAMHIEKCKAKEMKLIYFLRIIIASFEDDEEEIEKAKIRYTGIKDDAGNYPASELVENWIQMNDLEQMTACLEQIKPVKKEYPGLAFVVTIFLAYTFWFLGTAYGINRGAGYEIRYVFSAISLIVVNMGLFVMLILGIIWLHRHLNITSPVWIQKVVKFIICAVIAIAGLILLFINFLDVFLGLDDKETVTRKENGYTYLEVSWSNMGYNAYTAEYVTNNPFIMKKIYVPTKDDTFTNEQPDASNPDNTENNDQTDNDADSADSDTGNSDSQNNAEPYESDEWLRMRNGMQAVYNYLIETNALENPEFTYSSNAKGETYVIVSTGQETKDGNQVSVEYGLYYNREKTDDNGTYCDEYVLEKKYPGGTYDTQLVDFYLVNPDTLEVTDEHKTTW
;
A
#
# COMPACT_ATOMS: atom_id res chain seq x y z
N MET A 1 -51.01 -19.95 7.42
CA MET A 1 -50.41 -18.70 6.90
C MET A 1 -49.03 -19.03 6.40
N ASN A 2 -48.72 -18.77 5.13
CA ASN A 2 -47.40 -19.08 4.58
C ASN A 2 -46.39 -18.02 5.04
N ILE A 3 -45.49 -18.41 5.93
CA ILE A 3 -44.49 -17.52 6.55
C ILE A 3 -43.35 -17.13 5.60
N TYR A 4 -43.30 -17.68 4.39
CA TYR A 4 -42.28 -17.40 3.37
C TYR A 4 -42.75 -16.43 2.29
N HIS A 5 -44.04 -16.11 2.21
CA HIS A 5 -44.51 -15.02 1.35
C HIS A 5 -44.15 -13.67 1.98
N VAL A 6 -43.13 -13.03 1.40
CA VAL A 6 -42.54 -11.78 1.92
C VAL A 6 -43.56 -10.66 2.11
N HIS A 7 -44.54 -10.55 1.22
CA HIS A 7 -45.55 -9.48 1.26
C HIS A 7 -46.69 -9.76 2.27
N ASP A 8 -46.90 -11.02 2.63
CA ASP A 8 -48.01 -11.44 3.51
C ASP A 8 -47.53 -11.74 4.94
N PHE A 9 -46.20 -11.76 5.15
CA PHE A 9 -45.61 -12.08 6.44
C PHE A 9 -45.72 -10.90 7.42
N LYS A 10 -46.54 -11.11 8.46
CA LYS A 10 -46.68 -10.15 9.56
C LYS A 10 -45.76 -10.51 10.73
N GLU A 11 -44.63 -9.80 10.82
CA GLU A 11 -43.59 -10.08 11.82
C GLU A 11 -44.09 -9.99 13.28
N ASP A 12 -45.02 -9.08 13.57
CA ASP A 12 -45.54 -8.85 14.92
C ASP A 12 -46.57 -9.91 15.36
N GLU A 13 -47.18 -10.62 14.41
CA GLU A 13 -48.13 -11.71 14.67
C GLU A 13 -47.42 -13.08 14.75
N TYR A 14 -46.13 -13.15 14.39
CA TYR A 14 -45.35 -14.40 14.40
C TYR A 14 -44.73 -14.67 15.78
N SER A 15 -44.91 -15.89 16.29
CA SER A 15 -44.36 -16.33 17.58
C SER A 15 -42.89 -16.71 17.46
N TRP A 16 -42.00 -15.70 17.53
CA TRP A 16 -40.56 -15.89 17.44
C TRP A 16 -39.95 -16.65 18.63
N ASN A 17 -39.00 -17.53 18.33
CA ASN A 17 -37.96 -17.92 19.27
C ASN A 17 -37.07 -16.69 19.56
N GLU A 18 -37.19 -16.14 20.78
CA GLU A 18 -36.51 -14.91 21.16
C GLU A 18 -34.98 -14.98 21.03
N VAL A 19 -34.40 -16.15 21.31
CA VAL A 19 -32.94 -16.37 21.25
C VAL A 19 -32.48 -16.32 19.79
N GLY A 20 -33.19 -17.01 18.89
CA GLY A 20 -32.96 -16.99 17.44
C GLY A 20 -33.07 -15.58 16.86
N ARG A 21 -34.18 -14.88 17.15
CA ARG A 21 -34.42 -13.50 16.70
C ARG A 21 -33.36 -12.53 17.21
N ARG A 22 -32.98 -12.60 18.49
CA ARG A 22 -31.94 -11.74 19.09
C ARG A 22 -30.58 -11.97 18.44
N LYS A 23 -30.20 -13.22 18.18
CA LYS A 23 -28.95 -13.56 17.48
C LYS A 23 -28.95 -13.03 16.04
N ALA A 24 -30.09 -13.08 15.35
CA ALA A 24 -30.23 -12.58 13.98
C ALA A 24 -30.13 -11.03 13.92
N LYS A 25 -30.79 -10.32 14.83
CA LYS A 25 -30.63 -8.87 15.02
C LYS A 25 -29.17 -8.50 15.30
N LYS A 26 -28.51 -9.20 16.24
CA LYS A 26 -27.08 -9.00 16.55
C LYS A 26 -26.19 -9.18 15.31
N ASN A 27 -26.48 -10.16 14.45
CA ASN A 27 -25.76 -10.36 13.20
C ASN A 27 -25.93 -9.18 12.22
N SER A 28 -27.11 -8.57 12.15
CA SER A 28 -27.31 -7.34 11.37
C SER A 28 -26.53 -6.16 11.95
N TYR A 29 -26.56 -5.96 13.28
CA TYR A 29 -25.82 -4.89 13.94
C TYR A 29 -24.30 -5.01 13.77
N ILE A 30 -23.73 -6.21 13.92
CA ILE A 30 -22.28 -6.40 13.77
C ILE A 30 -21.83 -6.09 12.34
N ARG A 31 -22.62 -6.45 11.32
CA ARG A 31 -22.30 -6.08 9.93
C ARG A 31 -22.29 -4.57 9.71
N TRP A 32 -23.26 -3.86 10.28
CA TRP A 32 -23.26 -2.39 10.27
C TRP A 32 -22.06 -1.80 11.01
N LEU A 33 -21.70 -2.37 12.16
CA LEU A 33 -20.53 -1.94 12.92
C LEU A 33 -19.24 -2.09 12.10
N ILE A 34 -19.07 -3.20 11.36
CA ILE A 34 -17.92 -3.41 10.48
C ILE A 34 -17.83 -2.29 9.45
N MET A 35 -18.95 -1.94 8.78
CA MET A 35 -18.98 -0.84 7.82
C MET A 35 -18.65 0.51 8.46
N ILE A 36 -19.24 0.82 9.62
CA ILE A 36 -19.00 2.07 10.35
C ILE A 36 -17.52 2.19 10.72
N VAL A 37 -16.92 1.14 11.27
CA VAL A 37 -15.49 1.12 11.61
C VAL A 37 -14.64 1.33 10.36
N SER A 38 -14.97 0.71 9.23
CA SER A 38 -14.26 0.95 7.97
C SER A 38 -14.37 2.41 7.49
N PHE A 39 -15.53 3.04 7.62
CA PHE A 39 -15.70 4.47 7.31
C PHE A 39 -14.91 5.38 8.24
N VAL A 40 -14.85 5.06 9.54
CA VAL A 40 -14.03 5.80 10.50
C VAL A 40 -12.55 5.69 10.13
N ILE A 41 -12.06 4.49 9.81
CA ILE A 41 -10.67 4.30 9.37
C ILE A 41 -10.39 5.08 8.07
N LEU A 42 -11.32 5.07 7.11
CA LEU A 42 -11.20 5.86 5.88
C LEU A 42 -11.13 7.36 6.16
N PHE A 43 -11.96 7.87 7.07
CA PHE A 43 -11.93 9.28 7.46
C PHE A 43 -10.62 9.65 8.16
N ILE A 44 -10.10 8.77 9.02
CA ILE A 44 -8.78 8.95 9.65
C ILE A 44 -7.68 8.97 8.57
N ALA A 45 -7.70 8.03 7.62
CA ALA A 45 -6.72 8.00 6.53
C ALA A 45 -6.78 9.28 5.68
N ALA A 46 -7.97 9.73 5.29
CA ALA A 46 -8.16 10.97 4.55
C ALA A 46 -7.75 12.21 5.36
N TYR A 47 -8.01 12.23 6.67
CA TYR A 47 -7.57 13.30 7.55
C TYR A 47 -6.04 13.36 7.67
N LEU A 48 -5.39 12.21 7.84
CA LEU A 48 -3.92 12.14 7.88
C LEU A 48 -3.33 12.64 6.57
N GLU A 49 -3.92 12.25 5.44
CA GLU A 49 -3.50 12.73 4.12
C GLU A 49 -3.67 14.24 3.98
N PHE A 50 -4.87 14.75 4.25
CA PHE A 50 -5.18 16.18 4.14
C PHE A 50 -4.33 17.05 5.07
N ARG A 51 -4.04 16.57 6.29
CA ARG A 51 -3.32 17.34 7.31
C ARG A 51 -1.81 17.32 7.10
N TYR A 52 -1.26 16.19 6.66
CA TYR A 52 0.17 15.94 6.70
C TYR A 52 0.80 15.74 5.33
N ASP A 53 0.02 15.59 4.25
CA ASP A 53 0.51 15.25 2.91
C ASP A 53 1.42 14.01 2.96
N LEU A 54 0.90 12.96 3.63
CA LEU A 54 1.69 11.82 4.10
C LEU A 54 2.03 10.85 2.96
N LEU A 55 1.12 10.67 2.01
CA LEU A 55 1.25 9.70 0.93
C LEU A 55 1.01 10.36 -0.42
N GLU A 56 1.82 9.98 -1.39
CA GLU A 56 1.47 10.16 -2.79
C GLU A 56 0.18 9.40 -3.13
N ILE A 57 -0.46 9.81 -4.23
CA ILE A 57 -1.76 9.28 -4.66
C ILE A 57 -1.77 7.75 -4.78
N ASN A 58 -0.67 7.14 -5.23
CA ASN A 58 -0.52 5.70 -5.36
C ASN A 58 -0.54 5.01 -3.98
N GLY A 59 0.14 5.58 -2.99
CA GLY A 59 0.14 5.08 -1.61
C GLY A 59 -1.24 5.18 -0.97
N PHE A 60 -1.92 6.30 -1.17
CA PHE A 60 -3.28 6.50 -0.69
C PHE A 60 -4.28 5.49 -1.31
N LEU A 61 -4.16 5.20 -2.61
CA LEU A 61 -4.97 4.16 -3.27
C LEU A 61 -4.73 2.77 -2.69
N CYS A 62 -3.48 2.42 -2.35
CA CYS A 62 -3.16 1.17 -1.66
C CYS A 62 -3.76 1.11 -0.25
N TRP A 63 -3.76 2.21 0.49
CA TRP A 63 -4.45 2.28 1.79
C TRP A 63 -5.97 2.11 1.65
N LEU A 64 -6.58 2.72 0.62
CA LEU A 64 -8.00 2.50 0.33
C LEU A 64 -8.28 1.02 0.05
N LEU A 65 -7.42 0.35 -0.73
CA LEU A 65 -7.53 -1.07 -0.99
C LEU A 65 -7.36 -1.90 0.29
N ALA A 66 -6.44 -1.53 1.18
CA ALA A 66 -6.27 -2.18 2.48
C ALA A 66 -7.55 -2.11 3.33
N ILE A 67 -8.21 -0.95 3.38
CA ILE A 67 -9.47 -0.74 4.10
C ILE A 67 -10.59 -1.58 3.48
N LEU A 68 -10.68 -1.64 2.15
CA LEU A 68 -11.66 -2.48 1.45
C LEU A 68 -11.45 -3.96 1.77
N VAL A 69 -10.21 -4.44 1.68
CA VAL A 69 -9.84 -5.82 2.01
C VAL A 69 -10.17 -6.14 3.46
N PHE A 70 -9.85 -5.23 4.38
CA PHE A 70 -10.20 -5.37 5.80
C PHE A 70 -11.72 -5.48 6.00
N SER A 71 -12.49 -4.57 5.40
CA SER A 71 -13.96 -4.53 5.56
C SER A 71 -14.64 -5.77 4.99
N TRP A 72 -14.32 -6.13 3.75
CA TRP A 72 -14.89 -7.29 3.07
C TRP A 72 -14.42 -8.60 3.70
N GLY A 73 -13.13 -8.72 3.97
CA GLY A 73 -12.55 -9.92 4.59
C GLY A 73 -13.12 -10.17 5.98
N PHE A 74 -13.29 -9.11 6.79
CA PHE A 74 -13.89 -9.26 8.12
C PHE A 74 -15.38 -9.61 8.04
N THR A 75 -16.10 -9.10 7.03
CA THR A 75 -17.49 -9.51 6.74
C THR A 75 -17.57 -11.01 6.39
N ILE A 76 -16.63 -11.53 5.58
CA ILE A 76 -16.55 -12.96 5.24
C ILE A 76 -16.23 -13.78 6.48
N CYS A 77 -15.21 -13.38 7.26
CA CYS A 77 -14.84 -14.01 8.51
C CYS A 77 -16.03 -14.11 9.47
N TYR A 78 -16.74 -13.00 9.69
CA TYR A 78 -17.90 -12.95 10.56
C TYR A 78 -19.03 -13.84 10.03
N ALA A 79 -19.28 -13.85 8.72
CA ALA A 79 -20.26 -14.75 8.13
C ALA A 79 -19.90 -16.23 8.35
N SER A 80 -18.63 -16.61 8.20
CA SER A 80 -18.14 -17.97 8.50
C SER A 80 -18.26 -18.32 9.99
N TYR A 81 -17.99 -17.36 10.88
CA TYR A 81 -18.20 -17.52 12.32
C TYR A 81 -19.67 -17.79 12.65
N VAL A 82 -20.58 -16.99 12.09
CA VAL A 82 -22.03 -17.14 12.28
C VAL A 82 -22.50 -18.49 11.75
N ARG A 83 -22.08 -18.92 10.55
CA ARG A 83 -22.45 -20.25 10.02
C ARG A 83 -21.96 -21.39 10.92
N LYS A 84 -20.72 -21.31 11.41
CA LYS A 84 -20.16 -22.30 12.34
C LYS A 84 -20.94 -22.36 13.66
N HIS A 85 -21.36 -21.21 14.19
CA HIS A 85 -22.16 -21.14 15.42
C HIS A 85 -23.63 -21.51 15.21
N ALA A 86 -24.21 -21.23 14.04
CA ALA A 86 -25.57 -21.63 13.68
C ALA A 86 -25.76 -23.15 13.71
N CYS A 87 -24.73 -23.93 13.37
CA CYS A 87 -24.76 -25.38 13.50
C CYS A 87 -24.84 -25.89 14.96
N LYS A 88 -24.58 -25.04 15.96
CA LYS A 88 -24.70 -25.39 17.38
C LYS A 88 -26.03 -24.93 18.02
N MET A 89 -26.86 -24.22 17.28
CA MET A 89 -28.17 -23.77 17.75
C MET A 89 -29.16 -24.94 17.74
N SER A 90 -30.20 -24.86 18.57
CA SER A 90 -31.35 -25.78 18.44
C SER A 90 -32.03 -25.58 17.08
N LEU A 91 -32.84 -26.56 16.67
CA LEU A 91 -33.55 -26.50 15.38
C LEU A 91 -34.45 -25.26 15.29
N GLU A 92 -35.27 -25.02 16.31
CA GLU A 92 -36.15 -23.83 16.40
C GLU A 92 -35.37 -22.51 16.38
N GLU A 93 -34.31 -22.39 17.18
CA GLU A 93 -33.46 -21.19 17.19
C GLU A 93 -32.87 -20.90 15.81
N ARG A 94 -32.43 -21.95 15.11
CA ARG A 94 -31.80 -21.85 13.80
C ARG A 94 -32.81 -21.52 12.70
N HIS A 95 -34.02 -22.10 12.77
CA HIS A 95 -35.12 -21.80 11.86
C HIS A 95 -35.44 -20.30 11.89
N ASP A 96 -35.69 -19.76 13.08
CA ASP A 96 -36.09 -18.37 13.26
C ASP A 96 -34.94 -17.40 12.97
N PHE A 97 -33.72 -17.81 13.30
CA PHE A 97 -32.52 -17.06 12.89
C PHE A 97 -32.46 -16.89 11.36
N ASN A 98 -32.69 -17.96 10.61
CA ASN A 98 -32.68 -17.93 9.15
C ASN A 98 -33.89 -17.19 8.57
N LEU A 99 -35.09 -17.41 9.13
CA LEU A 99 -36.34 -16.77 8.71
C LEU A 99 -36.26 -15.25 8.86
N TYR A 100 -35.69 -14.78 9.97
CA TYR A 100 -35.45 -13.35 10.18
C TYR A 100 -34.54 -12.76 9.10
N LEU A 101 -33.42 -13.44 8.78
CA LEU A 101 -32.49 -13.00 7.74
C LEU A 101 -33.09 -13.08 6.34
N TYR A 102 -33.97 -14.05 6.08
CA TYR A 102 -34.71 -14.18 4.83
C TYR A 102 -35.52 -12.91 4.56
N HIS A 103 -36.41 -12.53 5.48
CA HIS A 103 -37.30 -11.36 5.34
C HIS A 103 -36.57 -10.01 5.39
N HIS A 104 -35.48 -9.90 6.14
CA HIS A 104 -34.79 -8.62 6.28
C HIS A 104 -33.70 -8.37 5.22
N LYS A 105 -33.16 -9.43 4.60
CA LYS A 105 -31.99 -9.29 3.72
C LYS A 105 -31.99 -10.21 2.51
N TYR A 106 -32.24 -11.50 2.70
CA TYR A 106 -31.94 -12.47 1.65
C TYR A 106 -32.98 -12.55 0.54
N TRP A 107 -34.25 -12.21 0.82
CA TRP A 107 -35.33 -12.30 -0.17
C TRP A 107 -35.07 -11.53 -1.48
N LYS A 108 -34.28 -10.44 -1.43
CA LYS A 108 -33.94 -9.63 -2.61
C LYS A 108 -32.94 -10.31 -3.56
N ASN A 109 -32.20 -11.31 -3.08
CA ASN A 109 -31.20 -12.02 -3.86
C ASN A 109 -31.60 -13.50 -3.97
N PRO A 110 -32.04 -13.99 -5.14
CA PRO A 110 -32.53 -15.35 -5.32
C PRO A 110 -31.59 -16.45 -4.81
N ILE A 111 -30.26 -16.25 -4.92
CA ILE A 111 -29.27 -17.23 -4.46
C ILE A 111 -29.26 -17.31 -2.93
N LEU A 112 -29.26 -16.16 -2.25
CA LEU A 112 -29.29 -16.12 -0.78
C LEU A 112 -30.66 -16.53 -0.23
N ALA A 113 -31.74 -16.15 -0.91
CA ALA A 113 -33.10 -16.58 -0.60
C ALA A 113 -33.20 -18.11 -0.63
N ASN A 114 -32.79 -18.74 -1.73
CA ASN A 114 -32.78 -20.20 -1.88
C ASN A 114 -31.93 -20.89 -0.80
N GLN A 115 -30.78 -20.32 -0.43
CA GLN A 115 -29.96 -20.87 0.65
C GLN A 115 -30.68 -20.83 2.00
N ALA A 116 -31.39 -19.75 2.32
CA ALA A 116 -32.13 -19.65 3.58
C ALA A 116 -33.36 -20.58 3.59
N LEU A 117 -34.13 -20.59 2.50
CA LEU A 117 -35.31 -21.43 2.31
C LEU A 117 -34.96 -22.92 2.38
N LEU A 118 -33.92 -23.36 1.67
CA LEU A 118 -33.48 -24.76 1.70
C LEU A 118 -33.02 -25.18 3.10
N ASN A 119 -32.27 -24.32 3.80
CA ASN A 119 -31.87 -24.60 5.18
C ASN A 119 -33.08 -24.70 6.11
N ASN A 120 -34.10 -23.86 5.93
CA ASN A 120 -35.31 -23.93 6.73
C ASN A 120 -36.15 -25.16 6.41
N ALA A 121 -36.29 -25.54 5.13
CA ALA A 121 -36.96 -26.78 4.75
C ALA A 121 -36.33 -28.01 5.42
N ILE A 122 -34.99 -28.09 5.45
CA ILE A 122 -34.26 -29.15 6.16
C ILE A 122 -34.57 -29.13 7.66
N ILE A 123 -34.57 -27.96 8.28
CA ILE A 123 -34.85 -27.81 9.72
C ILE A 123 -36.30 -28.22 10.03
N LEU A 124 -37.25 -27.80 9.22
CA LEU A 124 -38.68 -28.09 9.37
C LEU A 124 -38.99 -29.57 9.19
N VAL A 125 -38.38 -30.25 8.20
CA VAL A 125 -38.47 -31.71 8.06
C VAL A 125 -37.97 -32.41 9.32
N LYS A 126 -36.83 -31.97 9.88
CA LYS A 126 -36.30 -32.52 11.15
C LYS A 126 -37.20 -32.25 12.36
N MET A 127 -37.94 -31.15 12.34
CA MET A 127 -38.96 -30.81 13.34
C MET A 127 -40.32 -31.49 13.06
N LYS A 128 -40.44 -32.31 12.01
CA LYS A 128 -41.68 -32.96 11.57
C LYS A 128 -42.80 -31.96 11.21
N GLN A 129 -42.43 -30.78 10.72
CA GLN A 129 -43.33 -29.72 10.26
C GLN A 129 -43.38 -29.70 8.73
N TYR A 130 -43.93 -30.77 8.13
CA TYR A 130 -43.86 -31.03 6.69
C TYR A 130 -44.59 -30.00 5.83
N GLU A 131 -45.77 -29.54 6.23
CA GLU A 131 -46.53 -28.51 5.50
C GLU A 131 -45.73 -27.20 5.36
N GLN A 132 -45.08 -26.76 6.44
CA GLN A 132 -44.22 -25.56 6.39
C GLN A 132 -42.95 -25.81 5.58
N ALA A 133 -42.42 -27.03 5.60
CA ALA A 133 -41.27 -27.39 4.79
C ALA A 133 -41.60 -27.33 3.30
N ALA A 134 -42.79 -27.80 2.90
CA ALA A 134 -43.29 -27.70 1.53
C ALA A 134 -43.40 -26.22 1.10
N GLN A 135 -44.02 -25.39 1.94
CA GLN A 135 -44.13 -23.93 1.69
C GLN A 135 -42.75 -23.26 1.50
N ALA A 136 -41.75 -23.66 2.28
CA ALA A 136 -40.38 -23.16 2.13
C ALA A 136 -39.75 -23.55 0.79
N LEU A 137 -39.97 -24.80 0.34
CA LEU A 137 -39.48 -25.30 -0.95
C LEU A 137 -40.21 -24.68 -2.14
N ASP A 138 -41.49 -24.40 -2.02
CA ASP A 138 -42.30 -23.77 -3.07
C ASP A 138 -41.97 -22.29 -3.25
N ALA A 139 -41.50 -21.62 -2.19
CA ALA A 139 -40.99 -20.25 -2.27
C ALA A 139 -39.62 -20.13 -2.94
N MET A 140 -38.96 -21.24 -3.31
CA MET A 140 -37.63 -21.23 -3.92
C MET A 140 -37.66 -20.93 -5.43
N HIS A 141 -36.64 -20.20 -5.89
CA HIS A 141 -36.37 -19.98 -7.31
C HIS A 141 -35.57 -21.17 -7.89
N ILE A 142 -36.26 -22.25 -8.26
CA ILE A 142 -35.64 -23.52 -8.69
C ILE A 142 -34.66 -23.32 -9.86
N GLU A 143 -34.94 -22.38 -10.77
CA GLU A 143 -34.10 -22.03 -11.92
C GLU A 143 -32.73 -21.45 -11.55
N LYS A 144 -32.53 -21.03 -10.29
CA LYS A 144 -31.24 -20.52 -9.78
C LYS A 144 -30.46 -21.55 -8.95
N CYS A 145 -31.02 -22.74 -8.73
CA CYS A 145 -30.39 -23.80 -7.95
C CYS A 145 -29.35 -24.58 -8.78
N LYS A 146 -28.24 -24.96 -8.14
CA LYS A 146 -27.26 -25.87 -8.73
C LYS A 146 -27.78 -27.32 -8.70
N ALA A 147 -27.22 -28.20 -9.54
CA ALA A 147 -27.59 -29.61 -9.58
C ALA A 147 -27.58 -30.29 -8.19
N LYS A 148 -26.55 -30.01 -7.38
CA LYS A 148 -26.45 -30.46 -5.99
C LYS A 148 -27.63 -30.05 -5.11
N GLU A 149 -28.02 -28.78 -5.21
CA GLU A 149 -29.12 -28.21 -4.44
C GLU A 149 -30.45 -28.80 -4.92
N MET A 150 -30.64 -28.95 -6.24
CA MET A 150 -31.82 -29.60 -6.81
C MET A 150 -31.98 -31.04 -6.34
N LYS A 151 -30.89 -31.83 -6.30
CA LYS A 151 -30.94 -33.22 -5.82
C LYS A 151 -31.41 -33.29 -4.36
N LEU A 152 -30.95 -32.36 -3.52
CA LEU A 152 -31.42 -32.25 -2.14
C LEU A 152 -32.89 -31.79 -2.04
N ILE A 153 -33.32 -30.84 -2.87
CA ILE A 153 -34.72 -30.36 -2.90
C ILE A 153 -35.66 -31.52 -3.21
N TYR A 154 -35.36 -32.33 -4.24
CA TYR A 154 -36.22 -33.47 -4.57
C TYR A 154 -36.18 -34.56 -3.51
N PHE A 155 -35.05 -34.79 -2.85
CA PHE A 155 -35.01 -35.69 -1.70
C PHE A 155 -35.90 -35.21 -0.55
N LEU A 156 -35.91 -33.91 -0.25
CA LEU A 156 -36.83 -33.34 0.75
C LEU A 156 -38.30 -33.46 0.31
N ARG A 157 -38.61 -33.28 -0.98
CA ARG A 157 -39.97 -33.48 -1.51
C ARG A 157 -40.44 -34.93 -1.39
N ILE A 158 -39.55 -35.91 -1.60
CA ILE A 158 -39.86 -37.33 -1.33
C ILE A 158 -40.26 -37.52 0.13
N ILE A 159 -39.46 -37.01 1.08
CA ILE A 159 -39.76 -37.15 2.51
C ILE A 159 -41.13 -36.53 2.87
N ILE A 160 -41.42 -35.35 2.33
CA ILE A 160 -42.70 -34.65 2.57
C ILE A 160 -43.86 -35.45 1.98
N ALA A 161 -43.77 -35.86 0.71
CA ALA A 161 -44.83 -36.60 0.03
C ALA A 161 -45.05 -38.00 0.63
N SER A 162 -44.00 -38.67 1.11
CA SER A 162 -44.12 -39.93 1.87
C SER A 162 -44.84 -39.77 3.21
N PHE A 163 -44.73 -38.60 3.85
CA PHE A 163 -45.52 -38.31 5.05
C PHE A 163 -46.99 -38.04 4.72
N GLU A 164 -47.25 -37.35 3.61
CA GLU A 164 -48.60 -37.00 3.14
C GLU A 164 -49.33 -38.17 2.48
N ASP A 165 -48.64 -39.29 2.25
CA ASP A 165 -49.14 -40.48 1.52
C ASP A 165 -49.59 -40.13 0.08
N ASP A 166 -48.92 -39.15 -0.54
CA ASP A 166 -49.17 -38.70 -1.92
C ASP A 166 -48.28 -39.46 -2.90
N GLU A 167 -48.79 -40.60 -3.39
CA GLU A 167 -48.09 -41.44 -4.36
C GLU A 167 -47.68 -40.69 -5.65
N GLU A 168 -48.48 -39.71 -6.09
CA GLU A 168 -48.22 -38.97 -7.33
C GLU A 168 -47.01 -38.05 -7.16
N GLU A 169 -46.96 -37.29 -6.06
CA GLU A 169 -45.83 -36.40 -5.77
C GLU A 169 -44.55 -37.16 -5.38
N ILE A 170 -44.67 -38.32 -4.72
CA ILE A 170 -43.54 -39.22 -4.48
C ILE A 170 -42.89 -39.61 -5.81
N GLU A 171 -43.66 -40.13 -6.77
CA GLU A 171 -43.12 -40.62 -8.03
C GLU A 171 -42.54 -39.47 -8.88
N LYS A 172 -43.21 -38.31 -8.92
CA LYS A 172 -42.67 -37.10 -9.57
C LYS A 172 -41.33 -36.67 -8.98
N ALA A 173 -41.22 -36.61 -7.65
CA ALA A 173 -40.00 -36.18 -6.97
C ALA A 173 -38.87 -37.21 -7.18
N LYS A 174 -39.19 -38.50 -7.14
CA LYS A 174 -38.26 -39.60 -7.39
C LYS A 174 -37.69 -39.59 -8.81
N ILE A 175 -38.52 -39.43 -9.84
CA ILE A 175 -38.04 -39.32 -11.24
C ILE A 175 -37.03 -38.19 -11.37
N ARG A 176 -37.31 -37.04 -10.73
CA ARG A 176 -36.39 -35.88 -10.76
C ARG A 176 -35.13 -36.10 -9.93
N TYR A 177 -35.23 -36.77 -8.79
CA TYR A 177 -34.07 -37.12 -7.95
C TYR A 177 -33.10 -38.05 -8.70
N THR A 178 -33.62 -39.10 -9.32
CA THR A 178 -32.84 -40.10 -10.06
C THR A 178 -32.22 -39.54 -11.34
N GLY A 179 -32.88 -38.58 -12.00
CA GLY A 179 -32.37 -37.91 -13.20
C GLY A 179 -31.13 -37.04 -12.97
N ILE A 180 -30.80 -36.66 -11.74
CA ILE A 180 -29.66 -35.80 -11.42
C ILE A 180 -28.40 -36.63 -11.13
N LYS A 181 -27.45 -36.60 -12.08
CA LYS A 181 -26.16 -37.34 -12.03
C LYS A 181 -25.10 -36.77 -11.06
N ASP A 182 -25.50 -36.02 -10.03
CA ASP A 182 -24.55 -35.48 -9.05
C ASP A 182 -24.23 -36.50 -7.96
N ASP A 183 -23.03 -37.08 -8.04
CA ASP A 183 -22.50 -38.06 -7.08
C ASP A 183 -21.47 -37.44 -6.11
N ALA A 184 -21.24 -36.12 -6.20
CA ALA A 184 -20.26 -35.43 -5.35
C ALA A 184 -20.78 -35.10 -3.94
N GLY A 185 -22.07 -35.33 -3.68
CA GLY A 185 -22.64 -35.28 -2.34
C GLY A 185 -22.87 -36.68 -1.79
N ASN A 186 -22.82 -36.82 -0.45
CA ASN A 186 -23.19 -38.05 0.25
C ASN A 186 -24.71 -38.31 0.20
N TYR A 187 -25.27 -38.37 -1.02
CA TYR A 187 -26.69 -38.62 -1.26
C TYR A 187 -26.97 -40.13 -1.29
N PRO A 188 -28.12 -40.58 -0.77
CA PRO A 188 -28.50 -41.98 -0.81
C PRO A 188 -28.70 -42.46 -2.26
N ALA A 189 -28.29 -43.69 -2.54
CA ALA A 189 -28.51 -44.32 -3.84
C ALA A 189 -30.02 -44.44 -4.12
N SER A 190 -30.42 -44.31 -5.39
CA SER A 190 -31.83 -44.36 -5.81
C SER A 190 -32.55 -45.62 -5.33
N GLU A 191 -31.88 -46.78 -5.35
CA GLU A 191 -32.41 -48.05 -4.86
C GLU A 191 -32.68 -48.04 -3.35
N LEU A 192 -31.83 -47.37 -2.58
CA LEU A 192 -32.00 -47.25 -1.14
C LEU A 192 -33.17 -46.33 -0.80
N VAL A 193 -33.31 -45.23 -1.54
CA VAL A 193 -34.46 -44.32 -1.40
C VAL A 193 -35.76 -45.04 -1.72
N GLU A 194 -35.80 -45.88 -2.76
CA GLU A 194 -36.96 -46.69 -3.11
C GLU A 194 -37.37 -47.63 -1.97
N ASN A 195 -36.40 -48.34 -1.39
CA ASN A 195 -36.68 -49.24 -0.27
C ASN A 195 -37.26 -48.49 0.93
N TRP A 196 -36.75 -47.30 1.24
CA TRP A 196 -37.30 -46.47 2.32
C TRP A 196 -38.71 -45.98 2.02
N ILE A 197 -39.02 -45.63 0.77
CA ILE A 197 -40.39 -45.25 0.37
C ILE A 197 -41.34 -46.44 0.59
N GLN A 198 -40.97 -47.64 0.13
CA GLN A 198 -41.79 -48.84 0.27
C GLN A 198 -42.01 -49.26 1.72
N MET A 199 -41.00 -49.07 2.57
CA MET A 199 -41.09 -49.36 4.01
C MET A 199 -41.71 -48.20 4.81
N ASN A 200 -42.02 -47.08 4.16
CA ASN A 200 -42.41 -45.81 4.79
C ASN A 200 -41.47 -45.39 5.94
N ASP A 201 -40.17 -45.57 5.75
CA ASP A 201 -39.15 -45.35 6.77
C ASP A 201 -38.67 -43.89 6.80
N LEU A 202 -39.57 -43.00 7.23
CA LEU A 202 -39.29 -41.57 7.38
C LEU A 202 -38.15 -41.28 8.37
N GLU A 203 -37.93 -42.14 9.37
CA GLU A 203 -36.85 -41.96 10.34
C GLU A 203 -35.48 -42.14 9.67
N GLN A 204 -35.29 -43.19 8.87
CA GLN A 204 -34.05 -43.38 8.12
C GLN A 204 -33.82 -42.28 7.08
N MET A 205 -34.86 -41.87 6.36
CA MET A 205 -34.73 -40.75 5.41
C MET A 205 -34.31 -39.45 6.11
N THR A 206 -34.90 -39.16 7.27
CA THR A 206 -34.57 -37.97 8.07
C THR A 206 -33.17 -38.07 8.67
N ALA A 207 -32.75 -39.25 9.14
CA ALA A 207 -31.39 -39.49 9.62
C ALA A 207 -30.34 -39.33 8.51
N CYS A 208 -30.67 -39.70 7.28
CA CYS A 208 -29.81 -39.49 6.11
C CYS A 208 -29.50 -38.01 5.87
N LEU A 209 -30.44 -37.09 6.16
CA LEU A 209 -30.20 -35.65 6.07
C LEU A 209 -29.06 -35.15 6.98
N GLU A 210 -28.70 -35.89 8.03
CA GLU A 210 -27.54 -35.55 8.87
C GLU A 210 -26.20 -35.90 8.21
N GLN A 211 -26.20 -36.90 7.34
CA GLN A 211 -25.04 -37.38 6.60
C GLN A 211 -24.84 -36.59 5.30
N ILE A 212 -25.95 -36.13 4.71
CA ILE A 212 -25.97 -35.12 3.64
C ILE A 212 -25.63 -33.76 4.28
N LYS A 213 -24.43 -33.59 4.83
CA LYS A 213 -23.97 -32.26 5.29
C LYS A 213 -23.68 -31.40 4.06
N PRO A 214 -24.44 -30.31 3.80
CA PRO A 214 -24.03 -29.31 2.83
C PRO A 214 -22.87 -28.44 3.36
N VAL A 215 -22.52 -28.55 4.65
CA VAL A 215 -21.66 -27.57 5.32
C VAL A 215 -20.19 -27.89 5.07
N LYS A 216 -19.60 -27.19 4.09
CA LYS A 216 -18.14 -27.03 3.94
C LYS A 216 -17.54 -26.70 5.31
N LYS A 217 -16.48 -27.40 5.73
CA LYS A 217 -15.83 -27.12 7.01
C LYS A 217 -15.37 -25.66 7.04
N GLU A 218 -15.93 -24.88 7.96
CA GLU A 218 -15.67 -23.44 8.08
C GLU A 218 -14.48 -23.18 9.01
N TYR A 219 -13.56 -22.33 8.56
CA TYR A 219 -12.36 -21.94 9.30
C TYR A 219 -12.35 -20.41 9.52
N PRO A 220 -13.21 -19.87 10.40
CA PRO A 220 -13.30 -18.42 10.62
C PRO A 220 -11.98 -17.81 11.12
N GLY A 221 -11.24 -18.52 11.98
CA GLY A 221 -9.92 -18.06 12.44
C GLY A 221 -8.89 -17.94 11.30
N LEU A 222 -8.89 -18.88 10.36
CA LEU A 222 -8.02 -18.79 9.18
C LEU A 222 -8.42 -17.61 8.29
N ALA A 223 -9.73 -17.44 8.04
CA ALA A 223 -10.23 -16.30 7.27
C ALA A 223 -9.87 -14.95 7.91
N PHE A 224 -9.90 -14.88 9.25
CA PHE A 224 -9.46 -13.71 10.00
C PHE A 224 -7.97 -13.42 9.79
N VAL A 225 -7.10 -14.42 10.01
CA VAL A 225 -5.64 -14.26 9.84
C VAL A 225 -5.29 -13.82 8.42
N VAL A 226 -5.89 -14.46 7.40
CA VAL A 226 -5.68 -14.09 5.99
C VAL A 226 -6.17 -12.66 5.70
N THR A 227 -7.30 -12.25 6.26
CA THR A 227 -7.82 -10.88 6.09
C THR A 227 -6.87 -9.84 6.66
N ILE A 228 -6.41 -10.04 7.90
CA ILE A 228 -5.49 -9.12 8.57
C ILE A 228 -4.17 -9.06 7.81
N PHE A 229 -3.63 -10.21 7.39
CA PHE A 229 -2.41 -10.26 6.60
C PHE A 229 -2.53 -9.51 5.28
N LEU A 230 -3.59 -9.75 4.49
CA LEU A 230 -3.77 -9.07 3.21
C LEU A 230 -3.99 -7.55 3.38
N ALA A 231 -4.78 -7.14 4.36
CA ALA A 231 -4.96 -5.72 4.67
C ALA A 231 -3.63 -5.07 5.07
N TYR A 232 -2.85 -5.74 5.92
CA TYR A 232 -1.52 -5.29 6.31
C TYR A 232 -0.56 -5.19 5.12
N THR A 233 -0.56 -6.17 4.21
CA THR A 233 0.26 -6.15 3.00
C THR A 233 -0.03 -4.91 2.17
N PHE A 234 -1.30 -4.61 1.87
CA PHE A 234 -1.64 -3.42 1.09
C PHE A 234 -1.31 -2.12 1.82
N TRP A 235 -1.51 -2.08 3.14
CA TRP A 235 -1.13 -0.93 3.94
C TRP A 235 0.39 -0.71 3.92
N PHE A 236 1.19 -1.75 4.18
CA PHE A 236 2.64 -1.67 4.18
C PHE A 236 3.19 -1.31 2.81
N LEU A 237 2.78 -2.00 1.74
CA LEU A 237 3.23 -1.69 0.38
C LEU A 237 2.81 -0.28 -0.05
N GLY A 238 1.60 0.15 0.33
CA GLY A 238 1.14 1.51 0.08
C GLY A 238 2.00 2.57 0.76
N THR A 239 2.39 2.33 2.02
CA THR A 239 3.30 3.22 2.72
C THR A 239 4.71 3.13 2.11
N ALA A 240 5.25 1.93 1.88
CA ALA A 240 6.63 1.71 1.41
C ALA A 240 6.92 2.37 0.08
N TYR A 241 5.97 2.29 -0.86
CA TYR A 241 6.12 2.85 -2.20
C TYR A 241 5.54 4.23 -2.37
N GLY A 242 4.59 4.62 -1.51
CA GLY A 242 3.82 5.83 -1.69
C GLY A 242 3.97 6.84 -0.56
N ILE A 243 4.89 6.67 0.38
CA ILE A 243 5.18 7.73 1.36
C ILE A 243 5.74 8.96 0.67
N ASN A 244 5.26 10.14 1.04
CA ASN A 244 5.66 11.39 0.42
C ASN A 244 7.05 11.82 0.91
N ARG A 245 8.08 11.32 0.23
CA ARG A 245 9.48 11.69 0.48
C ARG A 245 9.75 13.16 0.19
N GLY A 246 9.01 13.76 -0.75
CA GLY A 246 9.08 15.19 -1.07
C GLY A 246 8.64 16.10 0.09
N ALA A 247 7.69 15.65 0.92
CA ALA A 247 7.31 16.31 2.17
C ALA A 247 8.22 15.95 3.36
N GLY A 248 9.29 15.18 3.09
CA GLY A 248 10.28 14.74 4.06
C GLY A 248 9.89 13.52 4.88
N TYR A 249 8.85 12.76 4.51
CA TYR A 249 8.45 11.57 5.26
C TYR A 249 9.14 10.30 4.77
N GLU A 250 9.58 9.48 5.73
CA GLU A 250 10.19 8.18 5.46
C GLU A 250 9.74 7.12 6.47
N ILE A 251 9.88 5.86 6.11
CA ILE A 251 9.51 4.73 6.96
C ILE A 251 10.70 4.37 7.84
N ARG A 252 10.42 4.08 9.11
CA ARG A 252 11.42 3.55 10.05
C ARG A 252 12.04 2.25 9.53
N TYR A 253 13.36 2.17 9.48
CA TYR A 253 14.16 1.01 9.06
C TYR A 253 13.72 -0.28 9.73
N VAL A 254 13.70 -0.32 11.06
CA VAL A 254 13.38 -1.56 11.82
C VAL A 254 11.98 -2.06 11.46
N PHE A 255 11.03 -1.14 11.34
CA PHE A 255 9.67 -1.47 10.95
C PHE A 255 9.61 -1.96 9.50
N SER A 256 10.29 -1.29 8.57
CA SER A 256 10.33 -1.67 7.16
C SER A 256 10.98 -3.03 6.95
N ALA A 257 12.13 -3.30 7.58
CA ALA A 257 12.84 -4.58 7.50
C ALA A 257 12.01 -5.76 8.01
N ILE A 258 11.37 -5.63 9.18
CA ILE A 258 10.48 -6.68 9.72
C ILE A 258 9.28 -6.89 8.80
N SER A 259 8.66 -5.79 8.36
CA SER A 259 7.48 -5.85 7.49
C SER A 259 7.78 -6.51 6.16
N LEU A 260 8.95 -6.21 5.58
CA LEU A 260 9.40 -6.78 4.33
C LEU A 260 9.48 -8.31 4.41
N ILE A 261 10.10 -8.83 5.47
CA ILE A 261 10.21 -10.26 5.72
C ILE A 261 8.82 -10.89 5.90
N VAL A 262 7.96 -10.29 6.72
CA VAL A 262 6.62 -10.81 7.01
C VAL A 262 5.76 -10.86 5.75
N VAL A 263 5.74 -9.77 4.97
CA VAL A 263 4.94 -9.66 3.75
C VAL A 263 5.44 -10.61 2.67
N ASN A 264 6.75 -10.68 2.42
CA ASN A 264 7.30 -11.58 1.39
C ASN A 264 7.09 -13.05 1.74
N MET A 265 7.39 -13.45 2.98
CA MET A 265 7.19 -14.84 3.42
C MET A 265 5.71 -15.23 3.36
N GLY A 266 4.81 -14.34 3.82
CA GLY A 266 3.39 -14.61 3.79
C GLY A 266 2.81 -14.69 2.38
N LEU A 267 3.24 -13.81 1.46
CA LEU A 267 2.81 -13.86 0.06
C LEU A 267 3.37 -15.08 -0.66
N PHE A 268 4.61 -15.49 -0.37
CA PHE A 268 5.19 -16.73 -0.89
C PHE A 268 4.38 -17.96 -0.47
N VAL A 269 4.01 -18.07 0.81
CA VAL A 269 3.13 -19.14 1.30
C VAL A 269 1.76 -19.09 0.62
N MET A 270 1.16 -17.91 0.48
CA MET A 270 -0.13 -17.74 -0.21
C MET A 270 -0.05 -18.12 -1.70
N LEU A 271 1.06 -17.82 -2.38
CA LEU A 271 1.31 -18.21 -3.77
C LEU A 271 1.33 -19.74 -3.90
N ILE A 272 2.07 -20.44 -3.02
CA ILE A 272 2.12 -21.91 -2.99
C ILE A 272 0.71 -22.49 -2.77
N LEU A 273 -0.02 -21.99 -1.78
CA LEU A 273 -1.38 -22.44 -1.48
C LEU A 273 -2.34 -22.15 -2.65
N GLY A 274 -2.19 -21.00 -3.30
CA GLY A 274 -2.95 -20.61 -4.49
C GLY A 274 -2.70 -21.54 -5.67
N ILE A 275 -1.45 -21.92 -5.92
CA ILE A 275 -1.07 -22.88 -6.97
C ILE A 275 -1.65 -24.27 -6.67
N ILE A 276 -1.53 -24.76 -5.42
CA ILE A 276 -2.12 -26.05 -5.01
C ILE A 276 -3.64 -26.02 -5.20
N TRP A 277 -4.28 -24.93 -4.80
CA TRP A 277 -5.71 -24.74 -4.95
C TRP A 277 -6.12 -24.72 -6.43
N LEU A 278 -5.41 -23.96 -7.26
CA LEU A 278 -5.64 -23.86 -8.70
C LEU A 278 -5.49 -25.21 -9.37
N HIS A 279 -4.42 -25.95 -9.08
CA HIS A 279 -4.17 -27.27 -9.63
C HIS A 279 -5.33 -28.26 -9.36
N ARG A 280 -5.87 -28.22 -8.12
CA ARG A 280 -7.00 -29.06 -7.69
C ARG A 280 -8.33 -28.67 -8.33
N HIS A 281 -8.58 -27.38 -8.54
CA HIS A 281 -9.90 -26.88 -8.95
C HIS A 281 -10.00 -26.46 -10.41
N LEU A 282 -8.88 -26.36 -11.15
CA LEU A 282 -8.92 -26.05 -12.57
C LEU A 282 -9.55 -27.22 -13.34
N ASN A 283 -10.72 -27.01 -13.94
CA ASN A 283 -11.38 -28.02 -14.76
C ASN A 283 -11.22 -27.65 -16.24
N ILE A 284 -10.47 -28.47 -16.97
CA ILE A 284 -10.22 -28.28 -18.40
C ILE A 284 -10.89 -29.44 -19.12
N THR A 285 -11.79 -29.12 -20.04
CA THR A 285 -12.47 -30.11 -20.88
C THR A 285 -11.52 -30.57 -21.98
N SER A 286 -10.71 -31.58 -21.69
CA SER A 286 -9.69 -32.13 -22.60
C SER A 286 -9.33 -33.57 -22.22
N PRO A 287 -8.72 -34.36 -23.13
CA PRO A 287 -8.20 -35.68 -22.78
C PRO A 287 -7.23 -35.62 -21.59
N VAL A 288 -7.27 -36.63 -20.72
CA VAL A 288 -6.60 -36.63 -19.39
C VAL A 288 -5.11 -36.23 -19.46
N TRP A 289 -4.39 -36.67 -20.49
CA TRP A 289 -2.98 -36.32 -20.69
C TRP A 289 -2.74 -34.82 -20.97
N ILE A 290 -3.54 -34.21 -21.86
CA ILE A 290 -3.50 -32.79 -22.23
C ILE A 290 -3.94 -31.96 -21.04
N GLN A 291 -4.99 -32.39 -20.33
CA GLN A 291 -5.43 -31.73 -19.10
C GLN A 291 -4.30 -31.63 -18.07
N LYS A 292 -3.53 -32.72 -17.86
CA LYS A 292 -2.39 -32.71 -16.92
C LYS A 292 -1.28 -31.75 -17.36
N VAL A 293 -0.91 -31.78 -18.64
CA VAL A 293 0.14 -30.91 -19.21
C VAL A 293 -0.27 -29.43 -19.15
N VAL A 294 -1.48 -29.10 -19.59
CA VAL A 294 -1.97 -27.71 -19.60
C VAL A 294 -2.09 -27.16 -18.18
N LYS A 295 -2.61 -27.96 -17.23
CA LYS A 295 -2.63 -27.57 -15.80
C LYS A 295 -1.24 -27.27 -15.27
N PHE A 296 -0.25 -28.10 -15.59
CA PHE A 296 1.12 -27.91 -15.16
C PHE A 296 1.71 -26.62 -15.72
N ILE A 297 1.55 -26.37 -17.03
CA ILE A 297 2.05 -25.15 -17.68
C ILE A 297 1.43 -23.90 -17.06
N ILE A 298 0.11 -23.86 -16.90
CA ILE A 298 -0.59 -22.71 -16.30
C ILE A 298 -0.09 -22.46 -14.87
N CYS A 299 0.01 -23.51 -14.05
CA CYS A 299 0.50 -23.39 -12.68
C CYS A 299 1.96 -22.92 -12.64
N ALA A 300 2.82 -23.43 -13.53
CA ALA A 300 4.22 -23.05 -13.61
C ALA A 300 4.40 -21.59 -14.03
N VAL A 301 3.64 -21.13 -15.04
CA VAL A 301 3.67 -19.73 -15.49
C VAL A 301 3.25 -18.78 -14.36
N ILE A 302 2.16 -19.09 -13.65
CA ILE A 302 1.70 -18.29 -12.51
C ILE A 302 2.72 -18.31 -11.37
N ALA A 303 3.34 -19.46 -11.10
CA ALA A 303 4.38 -19.57 -10.09
C ALA A 303 5.60 -18.70 -10.42
N ILE A 304 6.11 -18.80 -11.65
CA ILE A 304 7.26 -18.02 -12.10
C ILE A 304 6.95 -16.52 -12.05
N ALA A 305 5.80 -16.10 -12.59
CA ALA A 305 5.38 -14.70 -12.55
C ALA A 305 5.23 -14.19 -11.11
N GLY A 306 4.62 -14.99 -10.23
CA GLY A 306 4.47 -14.64 -8.81
C GLY A 306 5.81 -14.53 -8.09
N LEU A 307 6.76 -15.43 -8.35
CA LEU A 307 8.10 -15.37 -7.76
C LEU A 307 8.91 -14.17 -8.26
N ILE A 308 8.81 -13.84 -9.55
CA ILE A 308 9.44 -12.65 -10.12
C ILE A 308 8.89 -11.38 -9.44
N LEU A 309 7.56 -11.27 -9.28
CA LEU A 309 6.96 -10.12 -8.60
C LEU A 309 7.37 -10.01 -7.14
N LEU A 310 7.46 -11.14 -6.42
CA LEU A 310 7.97 -11.15 -5.04
C LEU A 310 9.44 -10.75 -4.97
N PHE A 311 10.25 -11.21 -5.91
CA PHE A 311 11.67 -10.87 -5.97
C PHE A 311 11.88 -9.38 -6.27
N ILE A 312 11.13 -8.82 -7.22
CA ILE A 312 11.15 -7.38 -7.52
C ILE A 312 10.70 -6.60 -6.28
N ASN A 313 9.58 -6.99 -5.66
CA ASN A 313 9.10 -6.34 -4.44
C ASN A 313 10.13 -6.38 -3.31
N PHE A 314 10.80 -7.52 -3.13
CA PHE A 314 11.85 -7.67 -2.15
C PHE A 314 13.01 -6.73 -2.46
N LEU A 315 13.53 -6.72 -3.69
CA LEU A 315 14.65 -5.87 -4.08
C LEU A 315 14.32 -4.39 -3.94
N ASP A 316 13.16 -3.93 -4.42
CA ASP A 316 12.80 -2.51 -4.40
C ASP A 316 12.75 -1.97 -2.97
N VAL A 317 12.11 -2.70 -2.05
CA VAL A 317 12.02 -2.26 -0.66
C VAL A 317 13.36 -2.45 0.04
N PHE A 318 14.06 -3.58 -0.19
CA PHE A 318 15.34 -3.88 0.45
C PHE A 318 16.44 -2.88 0.07
N LEU A 319 16.53 -2.50 -1.21
CA LEU A 319 17.48 -1.49 -1.69
C LEU A 319 17.12 -0.09 -1.18
N GLY A 320 15.85 0.15 -0.83
CA GLY A 320 15.39 1.39 -0.20
C GLY A 320 15.42 1.37 1.33
N LEU A 321 16.00 0.35 1.97
CA LEU A 321 16.20 0.31 3.42
C LEU A 321 17.45 1.10 3.80
N ASP A 322 17.32 1.99 4.80
CA ASP A 322 18.47 2.66 5.39
C ASP A 322 19.37 1.67 6.14
N ASP A 323 20.68 1.86 6.13
CA ASP A 323 21.58 0.87 6.75
C ASP A 323 21.63 0.96 8.27
N LYS A 324 21.37 2.15 8.82
CA LYS A 324 21.44 2.37 10.27
C LYS A 324 20.63 3.58 10.71
N GLU A 325 19.75 3.36 11.67
CA GLU A 325 19.15 4.43 12.47
C GLU A 325 19.89 4.57 13.81
N THR A 326 20.50 5.71 14.07
CA THR A 326 21.12 6.05 15.36
C THR A 326 20.30 7.10 16.08
N VAL A 327 19.90 6.81 17.32
CA VAL A 327 19.19 7.79 18.16
C VAL A 327 20.20 8.80 18.67
N THR A 328 20.06 10.07 18.28
CA THR A 328 20.95 11.16 18.71
C THR A 328 20.48 11.79 20.01
N ARG A 329 19.19 12.11 20.12
CA ARG A 329 18.59 12.66 21.35
C ARG A 329 17.09 12.37 21.46
N LYS A 330 16.53 12.53 22.66
CA LYS A 330 15.09 12.44 22.94
C LYS A 330 14.64 13.65 23.75
N GLU A 331 13.79 14.49 23.15
CA GLU A 331 13.35 15.76 23.74
C GLU A 331 11.88 16.00 23.41
N ASN A 332 11.13 16.58 24.36
CA ASN A 332 9.72 16.98 24.17
C ASN A 332 8.79 15.90 23.58
N GLY A 333 9.05 14.62 23.87
CA GLY A 333 8.26 13.50 23.35
C GLY A 333 8.63 13.07 21.91
N TYR A 334 9.66 13.66 21.32
CA TYR A 334 10.22 13.29 20.03
C TYR A 334 11.57 12.58 20.20
N THR A 335 11.82 11.64 19.30
CA THR A 335 13.10 10.96 19.10
C THR A 335 13.75 11.54 17.85
N TYR A 336 14.97 12.05 18.03
CA TYR A 336 15.81 12.53 16.94
C TYR A 336 16.72 11.38 16.51
N LEU A 337 16.80 11.18 15.21
CA LEU A 337 17.48 10.08 14.56
C LEU A 337 18.46 10.67 13.56
N GLU A 338 19.66 10.12 13.52
CA GLU A 338 20.54 10.23 12.37
C GLU A 338 20.44 8.91 11.62
N VAL A 339 20.21 9.00 10.32
CA VAL A 339 19.98 7.83 9.47
C VAL A 339 21.06 7.83 8.42
N SER A 340 21.86 6.76 8.39
CA SER A 340 22.95 6.61 7.43
C SER A 340 22.61 5.55 6.38
N TRP A 341 22.84 5.85 5.11
CA TRP A 341 22.82 4.86 4.03
C TRP A 341 24.22 4.69 3.45
N SER A 342 24.67 3.44 3.39
CA SER A 342 25.90 3.03 2.73
C SER A 342 25.57 2.73 1.28
N ASN A 343 26.17 3.50 0.37
CA ASN A 343 26.04 3.20 -1.05
C ASN A 343 27.02 2.09 -1.42
N MET A 344 26.69 0.83 -1.05
CA MET A 344 27.50 -0.37 -1.32
C MET A 344 29.02 -0.19 -1.05
N GLY A 345 29.36 0.50 0.04
CA GLY A 345 30.74 0.68 0.49
C GLY A 345 31.48 1.94 0.04
N TYR A 346 30.86 2.87 -0.70
CA TYR A 346 31.58 4.03 -1.26
C TYR A 346 31.33 5.38 -0.57
N ASN A 347 30.16 5.64 0.02
CA ASN A 347 29.91 6.85 0.83
C ASN A 347 28.73 6.61 1.80
N ALA A 348 28.87 7.02 3.06
CA ALA A 348 27.82 6.99 4.07
C ALA A 348 27.22 8.40 4.20
N TYR A 349 26.10 8.63 3.55
CA TYR A 349 25.37 9.88 3.72
C TYR A 349 24.53 9.77 4.99
N THR A 350 24.45 10.85 5.76
CA THR A 350 23.61 10.92 6.95
C THR A 350 22.54 11.99 6.78
N ALA A 351 21.30 11.67 7.16
CA ALA A 351 20.24 12.64 7.26
C ALA A 351 19.60 12.59 8.66
N GLU A 352 19.24 13.77 9.15
CA GLU A 352 18.58 13.88 10.44
C GLU A 352 17.06 13.83 10.30
N TYR A 353 16.44 13.00 11.13
CA TYR A 353 15.00 12.83 11.20
C TYR A 353 14.50 13.04 12.62
N VAL A 354 13.23 13.41 12.72
CA VAL A 354 12.48 13.50 13.97
C VAL A 354 11.26 12.61 13.89
N THR A 355 10.95 11.92 14.98
CA THR A 355 9.76 11.07 15.05
C THR A 355 9.20 10.93 16.47
N ASN A 356 7.89 10.80 16.58
CA ASN A 356 7.18 10.35 17.77
C ASN A 356 6.38 9.06 17.51
N ASN A 357 6.67 8.37 16.39
CA ASN A 357 5.91 7.23 15.88
C ASN A 357 6.88 6.07 15.56
N PRO A 358 6.55 4.82 15.91
CA PRO A 358 7.41 3.67 15.61
C PRO A 358 7.49 3.28 14.12
N PHE A 359 6.67 3.86 13.25
CA PHE A 359 6.52 3.46 11.85
C PHE A 359 7.09 4.47 10.85
N ILE A 360 6.96 5.76 11.15
CA ILE A 360 7.26 6.85 10.21
C ILE A 360 8.15 7.88 10.90
N MET A 361 9.06 8.47 10.15
CA MET A 361 9.92 9.57 10.56
C MET A 361 9.83 10.72 9.56
N LYS A 362 10.20 11.93 10.00
CA LYS A 362 10.19 13.13 9.18
C LYS A 362 11.56 13.79 9.19
N LYS A 363 12.09 14.11 8.02
CA LYS A 363 13.38 14.79 7.86
C LYS A 363 13.33 16.17 8.54
N ILE A 364 14.36 16.51 9.29
CA ILE A 364 14.45 17.80 10.00
C ILE A 364 14.68 18.94 9.00
N TYR A 365 15.44 18.67 7.94
CA TYR A 365 15.70 19.56 6.82
C TYR A 365 15.25 18.88 5.52
N VAL A 366 14.25 19.42 4.83
CA VAL A 366 13.79 18.91 3.52
C VAL A 366 14.51 19.73 2.45
N PRO A 367 15.48 19.17 1.72
CA PRO A 367 16.14 19.86 0.64
C PRO A 367 15.10 20.18 -0.45
N THR A 368 15.11 21.40 -0.98
CA THR A 368 14.22 21.80 -2.10
C THR A 368 14.75 21.23 -3.42
N LYS A 369 14.00 21.35 -4.51
CA LYS A 369 14.23 20.67 -5.81
C LYS A 369 15.62 20.83 -6.47
N ASP A 370 16.54 21.57 -5.87
CA ASP A 370 17.89 21.84 -6.37
C ASP A 370 18.94 20.81 -5.88
N ASP A 371 18.56 19.87 -5.00
CA ASP A 371 19.50 19.07 -4.18
C ASP A 371 19.75 17.62 -4.66
N THR A 372 19.69 17.31 -5.96
CA THR A 372 19.94 15.94 -6.47
C THR A 372 21.25 15.76 -7.24
N PHE A 373 22.18 15.01 -6.62
CA PHE A 373 23.36 14.29 -7.17
C PHE A 373 24.60 15.15 -7.53
N THR A 374 25.85 14.86 -7.14
CA THR A 374 26.55 13.58 -6.88
C THR A 374 27.74 13.74 -5.90
N ASN A 375 27.83 12.94 -4.82
CA ASN A 375 29.13 12.66 -4.18
C ASN A 375 29.84 11.53 -4.92
N GLU A 376 30.98 11.83 -5.52
CA GLU A 376 32.11 10.91 -5.55
C GLU A 376 33.24 11.59 -4.77
N GLN A 377 33.64 10.98 -3.64
CA GLN A 377 34.81 11.43 -2.87
C GLN A 377 35.96 10.45 -3.13
N PRO A 378 37.23 10.90 -3.20
CA PRO A 378 38.36 10.10 -3.65
C PRO A 378 38.91 9.18 -2.55
N ASP A 379 39.37 8.00 -2.96
CA ASP A 379 40.17 7.09 -2.13
C ASP A 379 41.48 7.74 -1.68
N ALA A 380 41.76 7.64 -0.38
CA ALA A 380 43.02 8.05 0.21
C ALA A 380 44.13 7.03 -0.06
N SER A 381 45.09 7.44 -0.90
CA SER A 381 46.54 7.18 -0.81
C SER A 381 47.04 5.84 -0.23
N ASN A 382 47.75 5.07 -1.07
CA ASN A 382 49.13 4.70 -0.75
C ASN A 382 49.95 4.53 -2.06
N PRO A 383 51.21 4.99 -2.12
CA PRO A 383 52.02 4.99 -3.33
C PRO A 383 52.83 3.70 -3.44
N ASP A 384 52.90 3.10 -4.62
CA ASP A 384 54.17 2.62 -5.16
C ASP A 384 54.05 2.06 -6.58
N ASN A 385 55.05 2.42 -7.37
CA ASN A 385 55.69 1.62 -8.41
C ASN A 385 55.03 1.36 -9.79
N THR A 386 55.65 2.07 -10.75
CA THR A 386 56.31 1.59 -11.99
C THR A 386 55.50 1.22 -13.24
N GLU A 387 56.04 1.78 -14.33
CA GLU A 387 56.17 1.23 -15.69
C GLU A 387 54.99 1.36 -16.69
N ASN A 388 55.18 2.29 -17.63
CA ASN A 388 55.24 2.06 -19.08
C ASN A 388 54.31 0.97 -19.67
N ASN A 389 53.41 1.36 -20.58
CA ASN A 389 53.73 1.40 -22.02
C ASN A 389 52.52 1.81 -22.87
N ASP A 390 52.81 2.70 -23.82
CA ASP A 390 52.46 2.68 -25.24
C ASP A 390 51.06 2.24 -25.71
N GLN A 391 50.39 3.22 -26.31
CA GLN A 391 49.75 3.18 -27.64
C GLN A 391 49.44 1.80 -28.22
N THR A 392 48.18 1.59 -28.61
CA THR A 392 47.86 1.77 -30.03
C THR A 392 46.36 1.82 -30.28
N ASP A 393 46.04 2.80 -31.11
CA ASP A 393 44.75 3.16 -31.68
C ASP A 393 44.15 2.04 -32.55
N ASN A 394 42.84 2.12 -32.74
CA ASN A 394 42.15 2.29 -34.03
C ASN A 394 40.65 2.05 -33.75
N ASP A 395 39.80 3.07 -33.68
CA ASP A 395 39.32 3.98 -34.74
C ASP A 395 38.10 3.47 -35.51
N ALA A 396 37.23 4.46 -35.76
CA ALA A 396 36.23 4.59 -36.83
C ALA A 396 34.83 3.96 -36.57
N ASP A 397 33.70 4.66 -36.78
CA ASP A 397 33.49 6.01 -37.29
C ASP A 397 32.00 6.43 -37.23
N SER A 398 31.80 7.75 -37.23
CA SER A 398 30.65 8.50 -37.80
C SER A 398 29.31 8.47 -37.04
N ALA A 399 28.48 9.51 -37.02
CA ALA A 399 28.55 10.89 -37.50
C ALA A 399 27.29 11.63 -36.97
N ASP A 400 27.46 12.87 -36.52
CA ASP A 400 26.66 14.07 -36.88
C ASP A 400 25.13 14.04 -36.60
N SER A 401 24.45 15.04 -36.04
CA SER A 401 24.58 16.49 -36.11
C SER A 401 23.49 17.13 -35.21
N ASP A 402 23.73 18.39 -34.81
CA ASP A 402 22.77 19.46 -34.51
C ASP A 402 21.61 19.28 -33.50
N THR A 403 21.62 20.11 -32.45
CA THR A 403 20.40 20.77 -31.95
C THR A 403 20.73 22.09 -31.25
N GLY A 404 19.99 23.14 -31.62
CA GLY A 404 20.09 24.49 -31.09
C GLY A 404 19.30 24.72 -29.79
N ASN A 405 20.01 25.37 -28.87
CA ASN A 405 19.66 26.31 -27.80
C ASN A 405 18.21 26.46 -27.25
N SER A 406 18.07 26.30 -25.93
CA SER A 406 17.48 27.33 -25.03
C SER A 406 17.72 26.96 -23.55
N ASP A 407 18.71 27.63 -22.96
CA ASP A 407 18.74 28.30 -21.65
C ASP A 407 18.04 27.68 -20.43
N SER A 408 18.86 27.04 -19.58
CA SER A 408 18.91 27.31 -18.13
C SER A 408 20.28 26.88 -17.62
N GLN A 409 21.20 27.83 -17.44
CA GLN A 409 22.54 27.56 -16.94
C GLN A 409 22.46 27.01 -15.51
N ASN A 410 22.92 25.77 -15.34
CA ASN A 410 23.16 25.14 -14.05
C ASN A 410 24.18 25.94 -13.24
N ASN A 411 23.75 26.57 -12.15
CA ASN A 411 24.63 26.96 -11.06
C ASN A 411 24.95 25.70 -10.25
N ALA A 412 25.96 24.96 -10.68
CA ALA A 412 26.55 23.91 -9.85
C ALA A 412 27.54 24.57 -8.87
N GLU A 413 27.28 24.44 -7.57
CA GLU A 413 28.26 24.75 -6.53
C GLU A 413 29.37 23.66 -6.53
N PRO A 414 30.66 24.04 -6.46
CA PRO A 414 31.79 23.14 -6.25
C PRO A 414 31.70 22.38 -4.91
N TYR A 415 32.09 21.10 -4.94
CA TYR A 415 32.23 20.16 -3.82
C TYR A 415 32.69 20.78 -2.48
N GLU A 416 31.99 20.49 -1.37
CA GLU A 416 32.37 20.96 -0.02
C GLU A 416 33.66 20.27 0.49
N SER A 417 34.83 20.82 0.13
CA SER A 417 36.05 20.68 0.93
C SER A 417 35.97 21.59 2.17
N ASP A 418 36.79 21.33 3.21
CA ASP A 418 36.93 22.26 4.35
C ASP A 418 37.26 23.69 3.87
N GLU A 419 37.97 23.83 2.74
CA GLU A 419 38.26 25.12 2.09
C GLU A 419 37.01 25.78 1.50
N TRP A 420 36.12 25.01 0.86
CA TRP A 420 34.85 25.52 0.34
C TRP A 420 33.92 25.99 1.46
N LEU A 421 33.80 25.21 2.53
CA LEU A 421 33.00 25.56 3.70
C LEU A 421 33.53 26.84 4.37
N ARG A 422 34.86 26.96 4.47
CA ARG A 422 35.54 28.16 4.95
C ARG A 422 35.27 29.36 4.04
N MET A 423 35.36 29.19 2.73
CA MET A 423 35.07 30.23 1.74
C MET A 423 33.61 30.71 1.82
N ARG A 424 32.67 29.76 1.96
CA ARG A 424 31.25 30.01 2.11
C ARG A 424 30.93 30.81 3.37
N ASN A 425 31.50 30.40 4.50
CA ASN A 425 31.33 31.07 5.78
C ASN A 425 31.90 32.49 5.73
N GLY A 426 33.02 32.70 5.03
CA GLY A 426 33.57 34.04 4.83
C GLY A 426 32.72 34.92 3.91
N MET A 427 32.19 34.39 2.80
CA MET A 427 31.25 35.13 1.95
C MET A 427 29.98 35.54 2.72
N GLN A 428 29.44 34.65 3.56
CA GLN A 428 28.30 34.95 4.43
C GLN A 428 28.65 36.01 5.48
N ALA A 429 29.84 35.97 6.06
CA ALA A 429 30.30 36.96 7.05
C ALA A 429 30.38 38.35 6.42
N VAL A 430 31.00 38.49 5.25
CA VAL A 430 31.08 39.77 4.53
C VAL A 430 29.69 40.26 4.11
N TYR A 431 28.81 39.39 3.64
CA TYR A 431 27.43 39.77 3.36
C TYR A 431 26.74 40.34 4.60
N ASN A 432 26.82 39.65 5.75
CA ASN A 432 26.23 40.15 6.99
C ASN A 432 26.79 41.52 7.39
N TYR A 433 28.11 41.71 7.26
CA TYR A 433 28.77 43.01 7.49
C TYR A 433 28.22 44.12 6.57
N LEU A 434 28.02 43.82 5.28
CA LEU A 434 27.46 44.77 4.30
C LEU A 434 26.00 45.15 4.63
N ILE A 435 25.22 44.22 5.18
CA ILE A 435 23.87 44.50 5.67
C ILE A 435 23.90 45.39 6.91
N GLU A 436 24.73 45.05 7.89
CA GLU A 436 24.85 45.80 9.16
C GLU A 436 25.30 47.25 8.94
N THR A 437 26.19 47.46 7.97
CA THR A 437 26.68 48.79 7.57
C THR A 437 25.75 49.54 6.61
N ASN A 438 24.63 48.93 6.18
CA ASN A 438 23.73 49.44 5.15
C ASN A 438 24.44 49.82 3.85
N ALA A 439 25.42 49.03 3.42
CA ALA A 439 26.22 49.28 2.22
C ALA A 439 25.53 48.82 0.92
N LEU A 440 24.39 48.10 0.99
CA LEU A 440 23.68 47.51 -0.14
C LEU A 440 22.28 48.10 -0.30
N GLU A 441 21.85 48.37 -1.54
CA GLU A 441 20.53 48.97 -1.82
C GLU A 441 19.39 47.93 -1.84
N ASN A 442 19.58 46.80 -2.53
CA ASN A 442 18.63 45.67 -2.53
C ASN A 442 19.40 44.40 -2.19
N PRO A 443 19.49 44.03 -0.91
CA PRO A 443 20.31 42.90 -0.50
C PRO A 443 19.71 41.56 -0.93
N GLU A 444 20.57 40.68 -1.42
CA GLU A 444 20.25 39.29 -1.73
C GLU A 444 21.48 38.41 -1.47
N PHE A 445 21.32 37.09 -1.51
CA PHE A 445 22.44 36.19 -1.30
C PHE A 445 22.25 34.96 -2.20
N THR A 446 22.77 35.05 -3.42
CA THR A 446 22.57 34.04 -4.46
C THR A 446 23.91 33.59 -5.03
N TYR A 447 24.22 32.29 -4.99
CA TYR A 447 25.43 31.77 -5.61
C TYR A 447 25.34 31.78 -7.13
N SER A 448 26.45 32.12 -7.76
CA SER A 448 26.64 32.08 -9.21
C SER A 448 28.10 31.73 -9.54
N SER A 449 28.36 31.28 -10.77
CA SER A 449 29.70 30.92 -11.22
C SER A 449 30.04 31.71 -12.48
N ASN A 450 31.26 32.25 -12.53
CA ASN A 450 31.71 32.99 -13.70
C ASN A 450 32.16 32.04 -14.84
N ALA A 451 32.51 32.59 -16.00
CA ALA A 451 32.94 31.80 -17.16
C ALA A 451 34.21 30.95 -16.92
N LYS A 452 34.95 31.19 -15.84
CA LYS A 452 36.12 30.39 -15.42
C LYS A 452 35.77 29.30 -14.41
N GLY A 453 34.50 29.19 -14.02
CA GLY A 453 34.03 28.26 -12.99
C GLY A 453 34.30 28.73 -11.56
N GLU A 454 34.72 29.98 -11.35
CA GLU A 454 34.90 30.55 -10.02
C GLU A 454 33.53 30.95 -9.46
N THR A 455 33.21 30.43 -8.28
CA THR A 455 31.96 30.75 -7.61
C THR A 455 32.06 32.04 -6.82
N TYR A 456 30.97 32.79 -6.83
CA TYR A 456 30.79 34.03 -6.11
C TYR A 456 29.36 34.15 -5.64
N VAL A 457 29.13 35.09 -4.74
CA VAL A 457 27.78 35.39 -4.25
C VAL A 457 27.33 36.73 -4.79
N ILE A 458 26.18 36.75 -5.43
CA ILE A 458 25.46 37.99 -5.72
C ILE A 458 24.88 38.50 -4.40
N VAL A 459 25.37 39.65 -3.96
CA VAL A 459 24.99 40.27 -2.68
C VAL A 459 23.96 41.40 -2.83
N SER A 460 23.84 41.96 -4.04
CA SER A 460 22.81 42.96 -4.35
C SER A 460 22.62 43.13 -5.85
N THR A 461 21.39 43.38 -6.28
CA THR A 461 21.05 43.81 -7.64
C THR A 461 20.34 45.15 -7.64
N GLY A 462 20.46 45.88 -8.74
CA GLY A 462 19.86 47.20 -8.86
C GLY A 462 19.75 47.68 -10.30
N GLN A 463 19.32 48.93 -10.43
CA GLN A 463 19.30 49.66 -11.68
C GLN A 463 20.03 50.97 -11.47
N GLU A 464 20.89 51.35 -12.41
CA GLU A 464 21.52 52.67 -12.40
C GLU A 464 21.38 53.39 -13.74
N THR A 465 21.48 54.71 -13.71
CA THR A 465 21.54 55.50 -14.93
C THR A 465 22.99 55.67 -15.36
N LYS A 466 23.36 55.06 -16.48
CA LYS A 466 24.69 55.18 -17.09
C LYS A 466 24.56 55.58 -18.56
N ASP A 467 25.26 56.65 -18.95
CA ASP A 467 25.20 57.23 -20.29
C ASP A 467 23.76 57.53 -20.79
N GLY A 468 22.87 57.93 -19.87
CA GLY A 468 21.48 58.27 -20.16
C GLY A 468 20.51 57.08 -20.27
N ASN A 469 20.99 55.85 -20.13
CA ASN A 469 20.19 54.63 -20.13
C ASN A 469 20.08 54.03 -18.73
N GLN A 470 18.94 53.40 -18.42
CA GLN A 470 18.80 52.55 -17.24
C GLN A 470 19.45 51.20 -17.53
N VAL A 471 20.39 50.80 -16.67
CA VAL A 471 21.16 49.57 -16.84
C VAL A 471 21.11 48.76 -15.54
N SER A 472 20.91 47.45 -15.68
CA SER A 472 20.98 46.52 -14.56
C SER A 472 22.40 46.45 -14.03
N VAL A 473 22.54 46.44 -12.70
CA VAL A 473 23.80 46.25 -12.00
C VAL A 473 23.67 45.11 -11.00
N GLU A 474 24.78 44.40 -10.82
CA GLU A 474 24.90 43.27 -9.91
C GLU A 474 26.18 43.43 -9.10
N TYR A 475 26.12 43.21 -7.80
CA TYR A 475 27.27 43.21 -6.92
C TYR A 475 27.62 41.76 -6.57
N GLY A 476 28.76 41.29 -7.07
CA GLY A 476 29.28 39.95 -6.85
C GLY A 476 30.45 39.94 -5.86
N LEU A 477 30.40 39.05 -4.88
CA LEU A 477 31.42 38.84 -3.86
C LEU A 477 32.24 37.58 -4.16
N TYR A 478 33.52 37.77 -4.41
CA TYR A 478 34.47 36.74 -4.85
C TYR A 478 35.48 36.43 -3.75
N TYR A 479 35.87 35.18 -3.59
CA TYR A 479 37.09 34.86 -2.84
C TYR A 479 38.32 35.25 -3.66
N ASN A 480 39.30 35.89 -3.04
CA ASN A 480 40.56 36.27 -3.68
C ASN A 480 41.67 35.28 -3.35
N ARG A 481 42.05 35.24 -2.06
CA ARG A 481 43.21 34.52 -1.54
C ARG A 481 43.25 34.58 -0.02
N GLU A 482 44.10 33.75 0.54
CA GLU A 482 44.55 33.85 1.93
C GLU A 482 45.56 35.01 2.07
N LYS A 483 45.44 35.78 3.15
CA LYS A 483 46.29 36.95 3.43
C LYS A 483 46.47 37.13 4.94
N THR A 484 47.61 37.67 5.34
CA THR A 484 47.85 38.09 6.73
C THR A 484 47.49 39.57 6.88
N ASP A 485 46.68 39.90 7.88
CA ASP A 485 46.33 41.29 8.20
C ASP A 485 47.54 42.06 8.79
N ASP A 486 47.38 43.37 8.99
CA ASP A 486 48.44 44.23 9.55
C ASP A 486 48.84 43.87 10.99
N ASN A 487 48.03 43.05 11.69
CA ASN A 487 48.26 42.59 13.06
C ASN A 487 48.94 41.20 13.11
N GLY A 488 49.22 40.59 11.96
CA GLY A 488 49.82 39.25 11.89
C GLY A 488 48.81 38.10 12.00
N THR A 489 47.51 38.39 11.93
CA THR A 489 46.43 37.41 11.93
C THR A 489 46.20 36.87 10.53
N TYR A 490 45.97 35.57 10.42
CA TYR A 490 45.68 34.92 9.15
C TYR A 490 44.19 35.06 8.81
N CYS A 491 43.90 35.54 7.60
CA CYS A 491 42.56 35.91 7.13
C CYS A 491 42.34 35.45 5.68
N ASP A 492 41.07 35.35 5.29
CA ASP A 492 40.63 35.19 3.90
C ASP A 492 40.22 36.53 3.32
N GLU A 493 40.78 36.89 2.16
CA GLU A 493 40.46 38.14 1.45
C GLU A 493 39.34 37.87 0.42
N TYR A 494 38.25 38.64 0.51
CA TYR A 494 37.13 38.63 -0.42
C TYR A 494 37.03 39.96 -1.16
N VAL A 495 36.56 39.94 -2.40
CA VAL A 495 36.48 41.09 -3.30
C VAL A 495 35.04 41.35 -3.68
N LEU A 496 34.58 42.56 -3.46
CA LEU A 496 33.28 43.00 -3.95
C LEU A 496 33.46 43.68 -5.31
N GLU A 497 32.81 43.15 -6.34
CA GLU A 497 32.82 43.67 -7.69
C GLU A 497 31.41 44.05 -8.14
N LYS A 498 31.30 45.13 -8.90
CA LYS A 498 30.06 45.56 -9.56
C LYS A 498 30.11 45.21 -11.04
N LYS A 499 29.09 44.50 -11.50
CA LYS A 499 28.94 43.93 -12.85
C LYS A 499 27.68 44.46 -13.53
N TYR A 500 27.69 44.39 -14.86
CA TYR A 500 26.58 44.80 -15.72
C TYR A 500 26.11 43.57 -16.50
N PRO A 501 24.98 42.93 -16.12
CA PRO A 501 24.52 41.63 -16.65
C PRO A 501 24.17 41.56 -18.16
N GLY A 502 24.58 42.53 -18.97
CA GLY A 502 24.48 42.52 -20.43
C GLY A 502 25.81 42.68 -21.17
N GLY A 503 26.94 42.61 -20.45
CA GLY A 503 28.29 42.74 -21.02
C GLY A 503 28.60 44.09 -21.66
N THR A 504 27.77 45.11 -21.39
CA THR A 504 27.81 46.40 -22.08
C THR A 504 28.82 47.38 -21.48
N TYR A 505 29.27 47.13 -20.24
CA TYR A 505 30.25 47.94 -19.51
C TYR A 505 31.21 47.06 -18.72
N ASP A 506 32.43 47.55 -18.50
CA ASP A 506 33.46 46.87 -17.72
C ASP A 506 33.07 46.71 -16.24
N THR A 507 33.49 45.59 -15.65
CA THR A 507 33.40 45.32 -14.21
C THR A 507 34.17 46.36 -13.40
N GLN A 508 33.58 46.82 -12.30
CA GLN A 508 34.19 47.79 -11.38
C GLN A 508 34.49 47.13 -10.05
N LEU A 509 35.72 47.26 -9.57
CA LEU A 509 36.10 46.84 -8.22
C LEU A 509 35.52 47.83 -7.19
N VAL A 510 34.81 47.31 -6.19
CA VAL A 510 34.14 48.10 -5.16
C VAL A 510 34.96 48.14 -3.89
N ASP A 511 35.33 46.98 -3.32
CA ASP A 511 36.16 46.91 -2.11
C ASP A 511 36.79 45.52 -1.88
N PHE A 512 37.69 45.43 -0.89
CA PHE A 512 38.20 44.18 -0.32
C PHE A 512 37.83 44.04 1.16
N TYR A 513 37.57 42.80 1.58
CA TYR A 513 37.23 42.45 2.96
C TYR A 513 38.11 41.31 3.44
N LEU A 514 38.68 41.46 4.64
CA LEU A 514 39.39 40.37 5.32
C LEU A 514 38.45 39.70 6.32
N VAL A 515 38.37 38.37 6.28
CA VAL A 515 37.61 37.57 7.24
C VAL A 515 38.55 36.70 8.04
N ASN A 516 38.46 36.77 9.36
CA ASN A 516 39.14 35.82 10.23
C ASN A 516 38.40 34.45 10.15
N PRO A 517 39.05 33.36 9.70
CA PRO A 517 38.35 32.10 9.45
C PRO A 517 37.84 31.40 10.72
N ASP A 518 38.43 31.68 11.89
CA ASP A 518 38.06 31.06 13.17
C ASP A 518 36.91 31.82 13.86
N THR A 519 36.86 33.14 13.72
CA THR A 519 35.91 34.01 14.44
C THR A 519 34.84 34.62 13.54
N LEU A 520 35.04 34.59 12.22
CA LEU A 520 34.23 35.25 11.20
C LEU A 520 34.11 36.78 11.35
N GLU A 521 35.03 37.39 12.08
CA GLU A 521 35.15 38.86 12.15
C GLU A 521 35.61 39.42 10.80
N VAL A 522 34.92 40.47 10.33
CA VAL A 522 35.14 41.09 9.02
C VAL A 522 35.81 42.45 9.19
N THR A 523 36.91 42.68 8.47
CA THR A 523 37.59 43.97 8.35
C THR A 523 37.46 44.49 6.92
N ASP A 524 36.98 45.72 6.77
CA ASP A 524 36.93 46.43 5.48
C ASP A 524 38.29 47.08 5.19
N GLU A 525 38.89 46.77 4.04
CA GLU A 525 40.21 47.27 3.64
C GLU A 525 40.14 48.66 2.97
N HIS A 526 38.95 49.15 2.63
CA HIS A 526 38.71 50.41 1.91
C HIS A 526 39.60 50.57 0.66
N LYS A 527 39.68 49.51 -0.13
CA LYS A 527 40.61 49.37 -1.25
C LYS A 527 39.85 49.13 -2.55
N THR A 528 39.95 50.08 -3.48
CA THR A 528 39.23 50.03 -4.77
C THR A 528 40.11 49.66 -5.97
N THR A 529 41.33 49.13 -5.73
CA THR A 529 42.29 48.70 -6.76
C THR A 529 43.00 47.41 -6.35
N TRP A 530 43.32 46.53 -7.31
CA TRP A 530 44.03 45.26 -7.08
C TRP A 530 45.41 45.42 -6.42
#